data_AF-A0A9P7A9H5-F1
#
_entry.id   AF-A0A9P7A9H5-F1
#
_cell.length_a   1.000
_cell.length_b   1.000
_cell.length_c   1.000
_cell.angle_alpha   90.00
_cell.angle_beta   90.00
_cell.angle_gamma   90.00
#
_symmetry.space_group_name_H-M   'P 1'
#
loop_
_entity.id
_entity.type
_entity.pdbx_description
1 polymer ?
#
loop_
_entity_poly.entity_id
_entity_poly.type
_entity_poly.pdbx_seq_one_letter_code
_entity_poly.pdbx_strand_id
1 'polypeptide(L)'
;MAFHAPAALNTHQTCLNDHPAITIVDKSGVHSVSISYCQCPGAPTRDIQLFQAGLFPASFTRPKTAFTFSVLDDFLLNNLECGTSAMNYYSKIWRLTSSVFPLMVPVSCHCLHSVIRQWHQCKLYKWHGFAHKSDEPKASDLALFCPVCPQPGINLDLTISTSTRPDNTPSWLFTRTLVMDGNFKAEHLHPVNPSNEVSLMDGLAFMIGDERYKNCVQRSDCNNHLVVNQANASRQRLEATGIGGCACARHGCFVPHSMVDFQKGER
;
A
#
# COMPACT_ATOMS: atom_id res chain seq x y z
N MET A 1 37.06 57.64 44.01
CA MET A 1 36.03 56.58 44.17
C MET A 1 34.71 57.11 43.63
N ALA A 2 33.98 56.52 42.71
CA ALA A 2 34.19 55.49 41.70
C ALA A 2 32.96 55.66 40.80
N PHE A 3 33.16 56.05 39.54
CA PHE A 3 32.10 56.08 38.53
C PHE A 3 31.72 54.64 38.17
N HIS A 4 30.44 54.31 38.11
CA HIS A 4 29.97 53.21 37.26
C HIS A 4 28.64 53.52 36.59
N ALA A 5 28.65 53.15 35.31
CA ALA A 5 27.77 53.48 34.20
C ALA A 5 26.39 52.80 34.27
N PRO A 6 25.41 53.27 33.47
CA PRO A 6 24.12 52.62 33.34
C PRO A 6 24.28 51.25 32.66
N ALA A 7 23.58 50.24 33.17
CA ALA A 7 23.60 48.89 32.62
C ALA A 7 23.00 48.88 31.21
N ALA A 8 23.78 48.32 30.29
CA ALA A 8 23.51 48.23 28.88
C ALA A 8 22.30 47.33 28.55
N LEU A 9 21.67 47.68 27.43
CA LEU A 9 20.77 46.83 26.65
C LEU A 9 21.38 45.43 26.43
N ASN A 10 20.74 44.39 26.97
CA ASN A 10 20.94 43.02 26.50
C ASN A 10 19.88 42.68 25.45
N THR A 11 20.13 43.13 24.22
CA THR A 11 19.70 42.45 23.02
C THR A 11 20.45 41.12 22.87
N HIS A 12 19.77 40.12 22.31
CA HIS A 12 20.30 38.82 21.86
C HIS A 12 20.64 37.79 22.94
N GLN A 13 19.61 37.07 23.38
CA GLN A 13 19.73 35.61 23.41
C GLN A 13 18.96 35.07 22.21
N THR A 14 19.64 35.00 21.07
CA THR A 14 19.22 34.19 19.94
C THR A 14 19.01 32.77 20.46
N CYS A 15 17.76 32.34 20.58
CA CYS A 15 17.41 30.94 20.50
C CYS A 15 17.93 30.47 19.13
N LEU A 16 19.18 30.02 19.07
CA LEU A 16 19.65 29.13 18.02
C LEU A 16 18.86 27.84 18.21
N ASN A 17 17.60 27.87 17.76
CA ASN A 17 16.79 26.70 17.60
C ASN A 17 17.58 25.82 16.65
N ASP A 18 18.07 24.70 17.16
CA ASP A 18 18.73 23.66 16.40
C ASP A 18 17.66 23.09 15.45
N HIS A 19 17.48 23.74 14.29
CA HIS A 19 16.49 23.37 13.30
C HIS A 19 17.03 22.17 12.55
N PRO A 20 16.54 20.94 12.83
CA PRO A 20 17.08 19.77 12.17
C PRO A 20 16.81 19.89 10.68
N ALA A 21 17.86 19.79 9.87
CA ALA A 21 17.73 19.65 8.43
C ALA A 21 17.02 18.32 8.15
N ILE A 22 15.96 18.37 7.34
CA ILE A 22 15.26 17.21 6.82
C ILE A 22 15.48 17.14 5.31
N THR A 23 15.61 15.92 4.80
CA THR A 23 15.63 15.68 3.37
C THR A 23 14.19 15.56 2.85
N ILE A 24 13.79 16.47 1.97
CA ILE A 24 12.47 16.45 1.33
C ILE A 24 12.64 15.96 -0.10
N VAL A 25 11.91 14.91 -0.43
CA VAL A 25 11.84 14.39 -1.80
C VAL A 25 10.58 14.94 -2.46
N ASP A 26 10.75 15.65 -3.56
CA ASP A 26 9.69 16.23 -4.36
C ASP A 26 9.82 15.79 -5.84
N LYS A 27 8.76 16.00 -6.64
CA LYS A 27 8.80 15.77 -8.09
C LYS A 27 9.91 16.57 -8.80
N SER A 28 10.35 17.68 -8.22
CA SER A 28 11.46 18.50 -8.72
C SER A 28 12.86 17.96 -8.36
N GLY A 29 12.97 17.02 -7.43
CA GLY A 29 14.23 16.50 -6.93
C GLY A 29 14.28 16.39 -5.41
N VAL A 30 15.49 16.26 -4.88
CA VAL A 30 15.76 16.11 -3.45
C VAL A 30 16.30 17.41 -2.89
N HIS A 31 15.69 17.87 -1.80
CA HIS A 31 15.97 19.15 -1.17
C HIS A 31 16.35 18.95 0.30
N SER A 32 17.31 19.74 0.79
CA SER A 32 17.61 19.81 2.22
C SER A 32 16.97 21.07 2.80
N VAL A 33 16.04 20.90 3.73
CA VAL A 33 15.24 22.01 4.28
C VAL A 33 15.28 21.98 5.80
N SER A 34 15.50 23.14 6.42
CA SER A 34 15.38 23.30 7.87
C SER A 34 13.93 23.50 8.26
N ILE A 35 13.39 22.64 9.14
CA ILE A 35 12.01 22.74 9.61
C ILE A 35 11.94 23.25 11.04
N SER A 36 11.01 24.17 11.27
CA SER A 36 10.61 24.62 12.60
C SER A 36 9.34 23.89 13.02
N TYR A 37 9.47 22.97 13.98
CA TYR A 37 8.31 22.30 14.57
C TYR A 37 7.63 23.21 15.59
N CYS A 38 6.31 23.17 15.63
CA CYS A 38 5.52 23.78 16.68
C CYS A 38 5.85 23.10 18.02
N GLN A 39 6.17 23.91 19.03
CA GLN A 39 6.48 23.46 20.40
C GLN A 39 5.42 23.92 21.40
N CYS A 40 4.28 24.44 20.93
CA CYS A 40 3.20 24.88 21.81
C CYS A 40 2.66 23.71 22.65
N PRO A 41 2.15 23.96 23.87
CA PRO A 41 1.43 22.95 24.64
C PRO A 41 0.28 22.35 23.82
N GLY A 42 0.24 21.02 23.73
CA GLY A 42 -0.76 20.32 22.91
C GLY A 42 -0.44 20.25 21.41
N ALA A 43 0.74 20.69 20.97
CA ALA A 43 1.16 20.52 19.58
C ALA A 43 1.18 19.03 19.19
N PRO A 44 0.72 18.67 17.97
CA PRO A 44 0.81 17.30 17.47
C PRO A 44 2.26 16.81 17.42
N THR A 45 2.46 15.50 17.33
CA THR A 45 3.79 14.90 17.14
C THR A 45 4.40 15.35 15.80
N ARG A 46 5.74 15.28 15.69
CA ARG A 46 6.49 15.84 14.55
C ARG A 46 6.04 15.27 13.21
N ASP A 47 5.76 13.98 13.17
CA ASP A 47 5.23 13.27 12.01
C ASP A 47 3.86 13.78 11.59
N ILE A 48 2.96 14.04 12.54
CA ILE A 48 1.64 14.64 12.25
C ILE A 48 1.80 16.07 11.73
N GLN A 49 2.69 16.87 12.33
CA GLN A 49 2.96 18.23 11.84
C GLN A 49 3.49 18.22 10.39
N LEU A 50 4.39 17.29 10.05
CA LEU A 50 4.86 17.11 8.68
C LEU A 50 3.72 16.71 7.75
N PHE A 51 2.90 15.73 8.17
CA PHE A 51 1.79 15.25 7.37
C PHE A 51 0.77 16.36 7.08
N GLN A 52 0.44 17.17 8.09
CA GLN A 52 -0.41 18.36 7.95
C GLN A 52 0.20 19.41 7.00
N ALA A 53 1.52 19.49 6.91
CA ALA A 53 2.25 20.34 5.97
C ALA A 53 2.38 19.74 4.55
N GLY A 54 1.73 18.59 4.27
CA GLY A 54 1.80 17.93 2.97
C GLY A 54 3.06 17.08 2.75
N LEU A 55 3.74 16.72 3.83
CA LEU A 55 4.96 15.92 3.84
C LEU A 55 4.72 14.59 4.53
N PHE A 56 4.83 13.49 3.79
CA PHE A 56 4.74 12.14 4.34
C PHE A 56 6.11 11.72 4.90
N PRO A 57 6.26 11.53 6.23
CA PRO A 57 7.54 11.18 6.82
C PRO A 57 7.92 9.73 6.53
N ALA A 58 9.20 9.47 6.25
CA ALA A 58 9.72 8.12 6.08
C ALA A 58 9.82 7.33 7.41
N SER A 59 9.72 8.03 8.54
CA SER A 59 9.74 7.47 9.90
C SER A 59 8.93 8.35 10.82
N PHE A 60 8.13 7.73 11.70
CA PHE A 60 7.20 8.45 12.57
C PHE A 60 7.85 8.95 13.88
N THR A 61 8.92 8.30 14.35
CA THR A 61 9.55 8.65 15.64
C THR A 61 10.55 9.80 15.51
N ARG A 62 11.40 9.77 14.47
CA ARG A 62 12.41 10.80 14.20
C ARG A 62 12.61 10.98 12.71
N PRO A 63 11.71 11.73 12.04
CA PRO A 63 11.76 11.92 10.60
C PRO A 63 13.02 12.69 10.19
N LYS A 64 13.87 12.04 9.39
CA LYS A 64 15.02 12.66 8.69
C LYS A 64 14.78 12.81 7.19
N THR A 65 13.77 12.12 6.67
CA THR A 65 13.37 12.18 5.27
C THR A 65 11.85 12.24 5.21
N ALA A 66 11.32 13.07 4.34
CA ALA A 66 9.90 13.14 4.04
C ALA A 66 9.67 13.27 2.53
N PHE A 67 8.51 12.83 2.08
CA PHE A 67 8.09 12.85 0.68
C PHE A 67 6.92 13.80 0.53
N THR A 68 6.95 14.69 -0.47
CA THR A 68 5.76 15.49 -0.76
C THR A 68 4.62 14.60 -1.25
N PHE A 69 3.37 14.94 -0.94
CA PHE A 69 2.23 14.21 -1.53
C PHE A 69 2.27 14.22 -3.06
N SER A 70 2.80 15.30 -3.64
CA SER A 70 3.01 15.45 -5.08
C SER A 70 3.93 14.39 -5.68
N VAL A 71 5.06 14.05 -5.04
CA VAL A 71 5.97 13.02 -5.58
C VAL A 71 5.37 11.62 -5.44
N LEU A 72 4.60 11.38 -4.37
CA LEU A 72 3.93 10.11 -4.18
C LEU A 72 2.84 9.91 -5.23
N ASP A 73 2.01 10.93 -5.48
CA ASP A 73 0.98 10.90 -6.52
C ASP A 73 1.58 10.81 -7.94
N ASP A 74 2.69 11.52 -8.22
CA ASP A 74 3.42 11.37 -9.48
C ASP A 74 3.94 9.95 -9.65
N PHE A 75 4.53 9.35 -8.62
CA PHE A 75 4.98 7.96 -8.67
C PHE A 75 3.82 7.00 -9.00
N LEU A 76 2.69 7.13 -8.31
CA LEU A 76 1.51 6.27 -8.56
C LEU A 76 1.07 6.34 -10.02
N LEU A 77 1.03 7.54 -10.59
CA LEU A 77 0.64 7.75 -11.98
C LEU A 77 1.68 7.18 -12.96
N ASN A 78 2.97 7.41 -12.72
CA ASN A 78 4.05 6.86 -13.58
C ASN A 78 4.12 5.32 -13.50
N ASN A 79 3.79 4.74 -12.35
CA ASN A 79 3.70 3.30 -12.20
C ASN A 79 2.53 2.72 -12.98
N LEU A 80 1.35 3.36 -12.89
CA LEU A 80 0.14 2.95 -13.60
C LEU A 80 0.26 3.09 -15.13
N GLU A 81 0.60 4.28 -15.61
CA GLU A 81 0.56 4.61 -17.04
C GLU A 81 1.80 4.13 -17.80
N CYS A 82 2.97 4.21 -17.16
CA CYS A 82 4.25 3.95 -17.83
C CYS A 82 4.89 2.63 -17.40
N GLY A 83 4.29 1.87 -16.48
CA GLY A 83 4.90 0.65 -15.93
C GLY A 83 6.24 0.93 -15.23
N THR A 84 6.45 2.16 -14.76
CA THR A 84 7.75 2.57 -14.22
C THR A 84 8.03 1.85 -12.91
N SER A 85 9.14 1.13 -12.83
CA SER A 85 9.61 0.55 -11.58
C SER A 85 10.02 1.64 -10.59
N ALA A 86 9.88 1.38 -9.30
CA ALA A 86 10.30 2.32 -8.27
C ALA A 86 11.80 2.71 -8.40
N MET A 87 12.67 1.79 -8.81
CA MET A 87 14.09 2.09 -9.04
C MET A 87 14.32 3.01 -10.25
N ASN A 88 13.55 2.84 -11.33
CA ASN A 88 13.64 3.73 -12.50
C ASN A 88 13.13 5.13 -12.15
N TYR A 89 12.02 5.21 -11.42
CA TYR A 89 11.50 6.48 -10.91
C TYR A 89 12.51 7.17 -10.00
N TYR A 90 13.21 6.39 -9.18
CA TYR A 90 14.25 6.92 -8.31
C TYR A 90 15.45 7.48 -9.10
N SER A 91 15.86 6.78 -10.15
CA SER A 91 16.89 7.25 -11.07
C SER A 91 16.50 8.58 -11.76
N LYS A 92 15.21 8.79 -12.05
CA LYS A 92 14.68 10.08 -12.53
C LYS A 92 14.86 11.17 -11.48
N ILE A 93 14.43 10.94 -10.23
CA ILE A 93 14.57 11.92 -9.13
C ILE A 93 16.03 12.29 -8.87
N TRP A 94 16.93 11.32 -8.89
CA TRP A 94 18.37 11.56 -8.75
C TRP A 94 18.91 12.47 -9.84
N ARG A 95 18.58 12.21 -11.10
CA ARG A 95 19.05 13.02 -12.24
C ARG A 95 18.44 14.42 -12.25
N LEU A 96 17.20 14.57 -11.78
CA LEU A 96 16.59 15.88 -11.59
C LEU A 96 17.31 16.69 -10.50
N THR A 97 17.77 16.01 -9.44
CA THR A 97 18.52 16.65 -8.34
C THR A 97 19.95 17.02 -8.75
N SER A 98 20.66 16.08 -9.38
CA SER A 98 22.02 16.27 -9.87
C SER A 98 22.22 15.44 -11.13
N SER A 99 22.32 16.12 -12.27
CA SER A 99 22.62 15.48 -13.55
C SER A 99 24.07 14.97 -13.61
N VAL A 100 24.98 15.62 -12.88
CA VAL A 100 26.42 15.31 -12.88
C VAL A 100 26.74 14.16 -11.94
N PHE A 101 26.13 14.13 -10.74
CA PHE A 101 26.42 13.14 -9.70
C PHE A 101 25.13 12.52 -9.11
N PRO A 102 24.33 11.79 -9.91
CA PRO A 102 23.04 11.26 -9.46
C PRO A 102 23.16 10.27 -8.29
N LEU A 103 24.26 9.51 -8.24
CA LEU A 103 24.50 8.51 -7.19
C LEU A 103 24.92 9.12 -5.84
N MET A 104 25.24 10.42 -5.79
CA MET A 104 25.60 11.11 -4.55
C MET A 104 24.39 11.75 -3.84
N VAL A 105 23.20 11.62 -4.40
CA VAL A 105 21.98 12.20 -3.82
C VAL A 105 21.57 11.40 -2.57
N PRO A 106 21.47 12.04 -1.38
CA PRO A 106 21.41 11.34 -0.09
C PRO A 106 19.97 10.90 0.28
N VAL A 107 19.38 10.05 -0.53
CA VAL A 107 18.07 9.41 -0.23
C VAL A 107 18.22 7.90 -0.33
N SER A 108 17.43 7.16 0.44
CA SER A 108 17.36 5.70 0.36
C SER A 108 16.12 5.27 -0.43
N CYS A 109 16.30 4.39 -1.41
CA CYS A 109 15.18 3.80 -2.16
C CYS A 109 14.25 2.98 -1.25
N HIS A 110 14.77 2.42 -0.15
CA HIS A 110 13.98 1.68 0.83
C HIS A 110 12.93 2.56 1.51
N CYS A 111 13.28 3.82 1.84
CA CYS A 111 12.33 4.76 2.43
C CYS A 111 11.15 5.02 1.50
N LEU A 112 11.42 5.22 0.20
CA LEU A 112 10.38 5.48 -0.79
C LEU A 112 9.48 4.24 -0.97
N HIS A 113 10.05 3.03 -1.07
CA HIS A 113 9.23 1.80 -1.17
C HIS A 113 8.26 1.65 0.00
N SER A 114 8.72 1.85 1.23
CA SER A 114 7.87 1.76 2.41
C SER A 114 6.79 2.83 2.41
N VAL A 115 7.14 4.08 2.10
CA VAL A 115 6.19 5.20 2.08
C VAL A 115 5.18 5.05 0.94
N ILE A 116 5.57 4.60 -0.25
CA ILE A 116 4.66 4.34 -1.36
C ILE A 116 3.61 3.30 -0.98
N ARG A 117 4.01 2.19 -0.33
CA ARG A 117 3.07 1.14 0.11
C ARG A 117 2.05 1.70 1.10
N GLN A 118 2.50 2.48 2.07
CA GLN A 118 1.63 3.16 3.04
C GLN A 118 0.74 4.20 2.35
N TRP A 119 1.26 4.94 1.37
CA TRP A 119 0.49 5.93 0.61
C TRP A 119 -0.62 5.28 -0.22
N HIS A 120 -0.33 4.16 -0.90
CA HIS A 120 -1.34 3.34 -1.57
C HIS A 120 -2.44 2.93 -0.60
N GLN A 121 -2.08 2.51 0.61
CA GLN A 121 -3.06 2.16 1.64
C GLN A 121 -3.91 3.36 2.05
N CYS A 122 -3.31 4.52 2.33
CA CYS A 122 -4.07 5.74 2.62
C CYS A 122 -5.04 6.11 1.49
N LYS A 123 -4.62 6.00 0.23
CA LYS A 123 -5.48 6.24 -0.94
C LYS A 123 -6.63 5.25 -1.00
N LEU A 124 -6.38 3.96 -0.74
CA LEU A 124 -7.40 2.91 -0.73
C LEU A 124 -8.44 3.16 0.37
N TYR A 125 -7.99 3.46 1.59
CA TYR A 125 -8.88 3.79 2.71
C TYR A 125 -9.73 5.03 2.41
N LYS A 126 -9.13 6.06 1.79
CA LYS A 126 -9.86 7.24 1.34
C LYS A 126 -10.91 6.90 0.28
N TRP A 127 -10.55 6.06 -0.70
CA TRP A 127 -11.46 5.69 -1.79
C TRP A 127 -12.68 4.89 -1.30
N HIS A 128 -12.49 4.01 -0.32
CA HIS A 128 -13.57 3.22 0.30
C HIS A 128 -14.29 3.96 1.44
N GLY A 129 -13.96 5.23 1.70
CA GLY A 129 -14.65 6.05 2.70
C GLY A 129 -14.31 5.70 4.16
N PHE A 130 -13.17 5.07 4.41
CA PHE A 130 -12.64 4.77 5.74
C PHE A 130 -11.70 5.86 6.30
N ALA A 131 -11.31 6.86 5.51
CA ALA A 131 -10.39 7.90 5.96
C ALA A 131 -10.89 8.76 7.13
N HIS A 132 -12.21 8.83 7.35
CA HIS A 132 -12.82 9.65 8.42
C HIS A 132 -13.72 8.83 9.37
N LYS A 133 -13.73 7.50 9.22
CA LYS A 133 -14.50 6.63 10.09
C LYS A 133 -13.59 6.13 11.22
N SER A 134 -14.16 5.98 12.41
CA SER A 134 -13.48 5.29 13.52
C SER A 134 -13.51 3.78 13.36
N ASP A 135 -14.40 3.27 12.51
CA ASP A 135 -14.53 1.84 12.23
C ASP A 135 -13.39 1.36 11.34
N GLU A 136 -12.79 0.23 11.70
CA GLU A 136 -11.84 -0.47 10.86
C GLU A 136 -12.56 -1.23 9.74
N PRO A 137 -11.96 -1.32 8.53
CA PRO A 137 -12.52 -2.09 7.43
C PRO A 137 -12.57 -3.57 7.81
N LYS A 138 -13.68 -4.23 7.46
CA LYS A 138 -13.83 -5.67 7.63
C LYS A 138 -13.20 -6.41 6.46
N ALA A 139 -13.17 -7.72 6.60
CA ALA A 139 -12.90 -8.68 5.54
C ALA A 139 -13.56 -8.24 4.21
N SER A 140 -12.74 -8.03 3.18
CA SER A 140 -13.13 -7.65 1.81
C SER A 140 -13.73 -6.24 1.59
N ASP A 141 -13.83 -5.41 2.63
CA ASP A 141 -14.43 -4.06 2.51
C ASP A 141 -13.63 -3.12 1.60
N LEU A 142 -12.34 -3.39 1.40
CA LEU A 142 -11.44 -2.63 0.51
C LEU A 142 -11.35 -3.24 -0.90
N ALA A 143 -12.24 -4.17 -1.26
CA ALA A 143 -12.34 -4.71 -2.61
C ALA A 143 -13.65 -4.30 -3.28
N LEU A 144 -13.55 -3.97 -4.57
CA LEU A 144 -14.71 -3.72 -5.41
C LEU A 144 -14.99 -4.97 -6.25
N PHE A 145 -16.18 -5.55 -6.07
CA PHE A 145 -16.65 -6.59 -6.98
C PHE A 145 -17.31 -5.98 -8.23
N CYS A 146 -17.61 -6.82 -9.22
CA CYS A 146 -18.24 -6.39 -10.46
C CYS A 146 -19.60 -5.69 -10.19
N PRO A 147 -19.75 -4.40 -10.55
CA PRO A 147 -21.00 -3.67 -10.31
C PRO A 147 -22.17 -4.17 -11.17
N VAL A 148 -21.87 -4.90 -12.27
CA VAL A 148 -22.86 -5.42 -13.21
C VAL A 148 -23.26 -6.87 -12.88
N CYS A 149 -22.39 -7.67 -12.27
CA CYS A 149 -22.74 -9.03 -11.92
C CYS A 149 -23.85 -8.99 -10.82
N PRO A 150 -24.87 -9.87 -10.86
CA PRO A 150 -26.00 -9.78 -9.93
C PRO A 150 -25.57 -9.94 -8.47
N GLN A 151 -25.87 -8.98 -7.58
CA GLN A 151 -25.44 -8.91 -6.19
C GLN A 151 -26.63 -8.89 -5.22
N PRO A 152 -26.97 -10.06 -4.65
CA PRO A 152 -28.03 -10.16 -3.66
C PRO A 152 -27.89 -9.13 -2.53
N GLY A 153 -28.96 -8.37 -2.28
CA GLY A 153 -28.99 -7.32 -1.26
C GLY A 153 -28.27 -6.02 -1.62
N ILE A 154 -27.62 -5.94 -2.78
CA ILE A 154 -26.93 -4.72 -3.26
C ILE A 154 -27.64 -4.17 -4.49
N ASN A 155 -27.59 -4.89 -5.61
CA ASN A 155 -28.24 -4.52 -6.87
C ASN A 155 -29.23 -5.59 -7.35
N LEU A 156 -29.42 -6.67 -6.58
CA LEU A 156 -30.41 -7.70 -6.80
C LEU A 156 -31.24 -7.89 -5.53
N ASP A 157 -32.52 -7.55 -5.59
CA ASP A 157 -33.44 -7.78 -4.48
C ASP A 157 -33.89 -9.25 -4.46
N LEU A 158 -33.58 -9.95 -3.36
CA LEU A 158 -33.98 -11.35 -3.14
C LEU A 158 -35.43 -11.48 -2.67
N THR A 159 -36.05 -10.42 -2.16
CA THR A 159 -37.44 -10.43 -1.67
C THR A 159 -38.45 -10.42 -2.81
N ILE A 160 -38.04 -9.95 -3.99
CA ILE A 160 -38.73 -10.16 -5.27
C ILE A 160 -38.45 -11.60 -5.75
N SER A 161 -38.69 -12.59 -4.89
CA SER A 161 -38.58 -14.00 -5.23
C SER A 161 -39.93 -14.53 -5.72
N THR A 162 -39.86 -15.12 -6.91
CA THR A 162 -40.79 -16.08 -7.54
C THR A 162 -42.24 -15.68 -7.84
N SER A 163 -42.91 -14.82 -7.07
CA SER A 163 -44.35 -14.56 -7.24
C SER A 163 -44.70 -13.40 -8.19
N THR A 164 -43.80 -12.43 -8.37
CA THR A 164 -44.01 -11.23 -9.22
C THR A 164 -43.21 -11.24 -10.52
N ARG A 165 -42.40 -12.28 -10.74
CA ARG A 165 -41.58 -12.38 -11.95
C ARG A 165 -42.46 -12.87 -13.10
N PRO A 166 -42.50 -12.18 -14.24
CA PRO A 166 -43.13 -12.75 -15.43
C PRO A 166 -42.47 -14.10 -15.72
N ASP A 167 -43.27 -15.14 -15.96
CA ASP A 167 -42.84 -16.53 -16.21
C ASP A 167 -41.73 -16.65 -17.28
N ASN A 168 -41.63 -15.65 -18.17
CA ASN A 168 -40.65 -15.61 -19.25
C ASN A 168 -39.30 -14.97 -18.90
N THR A 169 -39.04 -14.58 -17.65
CA THR A 169 -37.77 -13.92 -17.30
C THR A 169 -36.63 -14.94 -17.23
N PRO A 170 -35.62 -14.90 -18.13
CA PRO A 170 -34.60 -15.93 -18.19
C PRO A 170 -33.75 -16.00 -16.92
N SER A 171 -33.49 -17.20 -16.41
CA SER A 171 -32.69 -17.43 -15.20
C SER A 171 -31.24 -16.93 -15.32
N TRP A 172 -30.67 -16.98 -16.53
CA TRP A 172 -29.29 -16.57 -16.82
C TRP A 172 -29.00 -15.08 -16.55
N LEU A 173 -30.03 -14.23 -16.47
CA LEU A 173 -29.92 -12.83 -16.06
C LEU A 173 -29.47 -12.68 -14.60
N PHE A 174 -29.75 -13.68 -13.77
CA PHE A 174 -29.45 -13.70 -12.33
C PHE A 174 -28.27 -14.61 -12.01
N THR A 175 -27.76 -15.33 -13.00
CA THR A 175 -26.62 -16.23 -12.87
C THR A 175 -25.32 -15.45 -12.94
N ARG A 176 -24.44 -15.69 -11.97
CA ARG A 176 -23.03 -15.32 -12.06
C ARG A 176 -22.26 -16.44 -12.72
N THR A 177 -21.38 -16.08 -13.64
CA THR A 177 -20.38 -17.00 -14.19
C THR A 177 -19.03 -16.55 -13.64
N LEU A 178 -18.33 -17.45 -12.95
CA LEU A 178 -17.00 -17.21 -12.42
C LEU A 178 -15.99 -18.05 -13.18
N VAL A 179 -14.82 -17.48 -13.43
CA VAL A 179 -13.65 -18.17 -13.97
C VAL A 179 -12.57 -18.19 -12.90
N MET A 180 -11.77 -19.26 -12.90
CA MET A 180 -10.61 -19.44 -12.03
C MET A 180 -9.37 -19.49 -12.91
N ASP A 181 -8.32 -18.78 -12.52
CA ASP A 181 -7.04 -18.78 -13.21
C ASP A 181 -5.88 -18.64 -12.22
N GLY A 182 -4.70 -19.10 -12.64
CA GLY A 182 -3.48 -19.15 -11.83
C GLY A 182 -2.27 -18.60 -12.57
N ASN A 183 -1.58 -17.62 -11.97
CA ASN A 183 -0.31 -17.11 -12.46
C ASN A 183 0.87 -17.71 -11.67
N PHE A 184 1.59 -18.64 -12.30
CA PHE A 184 2.75 -19.35 -11.74
C PHE A 184 4.10 -18.62 -11.91
N LYS A 185 4.07 -17.37 -12.36
CA LYS A 185 5.25 -16.50 -12.46
C LYS A 185 5.25 -15.40 -11.41
N ALA A 186 4.16 -15.25 -10.66
CA ALA A 186 4.05 -14.34 -9.54
C ALA A 186 4.73 -14.96 -8.31
N GLU A 187 6.06 -14.94 -8.31
CA GLU A 187 6.86 -15.54 -7.23
C GLU A 187 7.04 -14.57 -6.07
N HIS A 188 6.84 -15.07 -4.84
CA HIS A 188 7.18 -14.35 -3.61
C HIS A 188 8.37 -15.03 -2.93
N LEU A 189 9.44 -14.28 -2.72
CA LEU A 189 10.62 -14.75 -1.99
C LEU A 189 10.33 -14.75 -0.49
N HIS A 190 10.96 -15.68 0.23
CA HIS A 190 10.92 -15.62 1.69
C HIS A 190 11.48 -14.28 2.19
N PRO A 191 10.80 -13.63 3.15
CA PRO A 191 11.32 -12.45 3.79
C PRO A 191 12.64 -12.79 4.49
N VAL A 192 13.60 -11.85 4.43
CA VAL A 192 14.88 -12.00 5.13
C VAL A 192 14.67 -12.12 6.64
N ASN A 193 13.66 -11.42 7.17
CA ASN A 193 13.26 -11.51 8.56
C ASN A 193 11.73 -11.56 8.69
N PRO A 194 11.13 -12.76 8.79
CA PRO A 194 9.68 -12.92 8.89
C PRO A 194 9.04 -12.19 10.08
N SER A 195 9.76 -12.04 11.20
CA SER A 195 9.21 -11.39 12.40
C SER A 195 9.01 -9.88 12.24
N ASN A 196 9.65 -9.27 11.25
CA ASN A 196 9.50 -7.85 10.93
C ASN A 196 8.50 -7.60 9.80
N GLU A 197 7.94 -8.66 9.21
CA GLU A 197 6.97 -8.51 8.13
C GLU A 197 5.60 -8.17 8.70
N VAL A 198 5.02 -7.09 8.18
CA VAL A 198 3.70 -6.60 8.59
C VAL A 198 2.86 -6.47 7.33
N SER A 199 1.75 -7.23 7.29
CA SER A 199 0.77 -7.07 6.23
C SER A 199 -0.04 -5.81 6.44
N LEU A 200 -0.11 -4.97 5.41
CA LEU A 200 -0.89 -3.73 5.45
C LEU A 200 -2.38 -3.94 5.15
N MET A 201 -2.73 -5.05 4.49
CA MET A 201 -4.09 -5.29 3.97
C MET A 201 -4.50 -6.77 4.06
N ASP A 202 -4.06 -7.49 5.09
CA ASP A 202 -4.34 -8.92 5.24
C ASP A 202 -5.86 -9.19 5.22
N GLY A 203 -6.33 -9.87 4.18
CA GLY A 203 -7.75 -10.14 4.01
C GLY A 203 -8.65 -8.91 3.88
N LEU A 204 -8.14 -7.69 3.67
CA LEU A 204 -9.00 -6.50 3.58
C LEU A 204 -9.53 -6.25 2.16
N ALA A 205 -8.84 -6.77 1.14
CA ALA A 205 -9.18 -6.58 -0.26
C ALA A 205 -9.48 -7.92 -0.96
N PHE A 206 -8.83 -8.19 -2.09
CA PHE A 206 -9.11 -9.37 -2.93
C PHE A 206 -8.50 -10.67 -2.40
N MET A 207 -7.34 -10.58 -1.74
CA MET A 207 -6.68 -11.73 -1.10
C MET A 207 -7.48 -12.19 0.10
N ILE A 208 -7.54 -13.49 0.32
CA ILE A 208 -7.99 -14.04 1.60
C ILE A 208 -6.93 -13.74 2.69
N GLY A 209 -7.37 -13.63 3.95
CA GLY A 209 -6.44 -13.46 5.07
C GLY A 209 -5.55 -14.69 5.28
N ASP A 210 -4.29 -14.47 5.63
CA ASP A 210 -3.26 -15.53 5.71
C ASP A 210 -3.63 -16.64 6.71
N GLU A 211 -4.10 -16.27 7.91
CA GLU A 211 -4.53 -17.24 8.92
C GLU A 211 -5.68 -18.12 8.42
N ARG A 212 -6.68 -17.50 7.78
CA ARG A 212 -7.84 -18.20 7.24
C ARG A 212 -7.43 -19.13 6.10
N TYR A 213 -6.50 -18.70 5.25
CA TYR A 213 -6.00 -19.51 4.16
C TYR A 213 -5.26 -20.75 4.66
N LYS A 214 -4.33 -20.57 5.60
CA LYS A 214 -3.54 -21.67 6.18
C LYS A 214 -4.41 -22.75 6.82
N ASN A 215 -5.55 -22.37 7.41
CA ASN A 215 -6.52 -23.30 7.97
C ASN A 215 -7.31 -24.11 6.90
N CYS A 216 -7.44 -23.58 5.69
CA CYS A 216 -8.19 -24.22 4.60
C CYS A 216 -7.32 -25.06 3.66
N VAL A 217 -6.00 -24.84 3.62
CA VAL A 217 -5.09 -25.61 2.75
C VAL A 217 -4.87 -27.01 3.32
N GLN A 218 -5.61 -27.99 2.80
CA GLN A 218 -5.34 -29.41 3.03
C GLN A 218 -4.41 -29.97 1.96
N ARG A 219 -3.61 -30.97 2.34
CA ARG A 219 -2.69 -31.64 1.41
C ARG A 219 -3.51 -32.56 0.50
N SER A 220 -3.45 -32.37 -0.81
CA SER A 220 -4.10 -33.27 -1.76
C SER A 220 -3.32 -34.60 -1.87
N ASP A 221 -4.00 -35.74 -1.69
CA ASP A 221 -3.41 -37.09 -1.86
C ASP A 221 -3.41 -37.57 -3.33
N CYS A 222 -3.67 -36.69 -4.29
CA CYS A 222 -3.75 -37.04 -5.71
C CYS A 222 -2.36 -37.25 -6.34
N ASN A 223 -2.11 -38.47 -6.85
CA ASN A 223 -0.84 -38.88 -7.47
C ASN A 223 -0.33 -37.96 -8.60
N ASN A 224 -1.22 -37.40 -9.44
CA ASN A 224 -0.80 -36.50 -10.52
C ASN A 224 -0.30 -35.15 -9.98
N HIS A 225 -0.92 -34.62 -8.92
CA HIS A 225 -0.45 -33.42 -8.26
C HIS A 225 0.85 -33.67 -7.48
N LEU A 226 1.12 -34.90 -7.02
CA LEU A 226 2.39 -35.22 -6.34
C LEU A 226 3.61 -35.03 -7.27
N VAL A 227 3.48 -35.37 -8.54
CA VAL A 227 4.56 -35.20 -9.54
C VAL A 227 4.85 -33.73 -9.80
N VAL A 228 3.81 -32.91 -9.98
CA VAL A 228 3.94 -31.44 -10.14
C VAL A 228 4.49 -30.79 -8.87
N ASN A 229 4.02 -31.22 -7.70
CA ASN A 229 4.52 -30.78 -6.40
C ASN A 229 6.00 -31.14 -6.18
N GLN A 230 6.46 -32.31 -6.66
CA GLN A 230 7.86 -32.72 -6.61
C GLN A 230 8.74 -31.92 -7.57
N ALA A 231 8.27 -31.64 -8.79
CA ALA A 231 8.98 -30.78 -9.74
C ALA A 231 9.17 -29.35 -9.17
N ASN A 232 8.16 -28.84 -8.47
CA ASN A 232 8.22 -27.53 -7.79
C ASN A 232 8.98 -27.54 -6.45
N ALA A 233 9.37 -28.71 -5.92
CA ALA A 233 10.08 -28.81 -4.64
C ALA A 233 11.51 -28.21 -4.66
N SER A 234 12.07 -27.99 -5.85
CA SER A 234 13.38 -27.37 -6.04
C SER A 234 13.43 -25.86 -5.76
N ARG A 235 12.28 -25.19 -5.64
CA ARG A 235 12.18 -23.73 -5.40
C ARG A 235 12.27 -23.33 -3.93
N GLN A 236 13.30 -23.80 -3.22
CA GLN A 236 13.46 -23.66 -1.75
C GLN A 236 13.54 -22.23 -1.21
N ARG A 237 13.65 -21.20 -2.07
CA ARG A 237 13.75 -19.78 -1.66
C ARG A 237 12.44 -19.02 -1.76
N LEU A 238 11.38 -19.65 -2.27
CA LEU A 238 10.08 -19.03 -2.49
C LEU A 238 9.10 -19.38 -1.37
N GLU A 239 8.45 -18.35 -0.84
CA GLU A 239 7.28 -18.52 0.02
C GLU A 239 6.03 -18.84 -0.80
N ALA A 240 5.88 -18.17 -1.94
CA ALA A 240 4.82 -18.44 -2.91
C ALA A 240 5.41 -18.61 -4.32
N THR A 241 4.86 -19.57 -5.04
CA THR A 241 5.24 -19.95 -6.41
C THR A 241 4.32 -19.36 -7.47
N GLY A 242 3.26 -18.70 -7.05
CA GLY A 242 2.25 -18.12 -7.92
C GLY A 242 1.07 -17.58 -7.13
N ILE A 243 0.09 -17.04 -7.84
CA ILE A 243 -1.16 -16.54 -7.29
C ILE A 243 -2.32 -17.11 -8.10
N GLY A 244 -3.37 -17.57 -7.42
CA GLY A 244 -4.64 -17.99 -8.01
C GLY A 244 -5.74 -17.01 -7.67
N GLY A 245 -6.76 -16.92 -8.52
CA GLY A 245 -7.91 -16.05 -8.26
C GLY A 245 -9.16 -16.44 -9.01
N CYS A 246 -10.32 -16.01 -8.51
CA CYS A 246 -11.58 -16.08 -9.24
C CYS A 246 -11.95 -14.69 -9.78
N ALA A 247 -12.50 -14.63 -10.98
CA ALA A 247 -13.04 -13.41 -11.57
C ALA A 247 -14.43 -13.64 -12.18
N CYS A 248 -15.25 -12.59 -12.27
CA CYS A 248 -16.51 -12.66 -13.01
C CYS A 248 -16.19 -12.83 -14.51
N ALA A 249 -16.62 -13.95 -15.11
CA ALA A 249 -16.26 -14.34 -16.48
C ALA A 249 -16.69 -13.31 -17.55
N ARG A 250 -17.75 -12.54 -17.26
CA ARG A 250 -18.32 -11.57 -18.20
C ARG A 250 -17.56 -10.24 -18.24
N HIS A 251 -16.97 -9.82 -17.11
CA HIS A 251 -16.44 -8.47 -16.95
C HIS A 251 -15.00 -8.44 -16.42
N GLY A 252 -14.40 -9.59 -16.12
CA GLY A 252 -13.02 -9.70 -15.64
C GLY A 252 -12.77 -9.14 -14.24
N CYS A 253 -13.80 -8.76 -13.48
CA CYS A 253 -13.59 -8.24 -12.13
C CYS A 253 -13.28 -9.38 -11.17
N PHE A 254 -12.17 -9.28 -10.44
CA PHE A 254 -11.82 -10.24 -9.40
C PHE A 254 -12.89 -10.31 -8.31
N VAL A 255 -13.17 -11.53 -7.84
CA VAL A 255 -14.08 -11.77 -6.73
C VAL A 255 -13.32 -11.44 -5.43
N PRO A 256 -13.86 -10.59 -4.54
CA PRO A 256 -13.25 -10.37 -3.24
C PRO A 256 -13.05 -11.68 -2.47
N HIS A 257 -11.95 -11.81 -1.73
CA HIS A 257 -11.58 -13.02 -0.97
C HIS A 257 -11.44 -14.30 -1.79
N SER A 258 -11.20 -14.18 -3.09
CA SER A 258 -10.98 -15.35 -3.94
C SER A 258 -9.54 -15.50 -4.43
N MET A 259 -8.65 -14.56 -4.08
CA MET A 259 -7.25 -14.63 -4.45
C MET A 259 -6.41 -15.29 -3.35
N VAL A 260 -5.49 -16.17 -3.76
CA VAL A 260 -4.69 -17.03 -2.88
C VAL A 260 -3.28 -17.20 -3.41
N ASP A 261 -2.31 -17.34 -2.51
CA ASP A 261 -0.93 -17.66 -2.87
C ASP A 261 -0.73 -19.17 -3.04
N PHE A 262 -0.10 -19.58 -4.14
CA PHE A 262 0.27 -20.97 -4.39
C PHE A 262 1.57 -21.33 -3.69
N GLN A 263 1.51 -22.15 -2.65
CA GLN A 263 2.71 -22.60 -1.93
C GLN A 263 3.54 -23.61 -2.72
N LYS A 264 2.91 -24.47 -3.54
CA LYS A 264 3.59 -25.49 -4.37
C LYS A 264 2.90 -25.72 -5.73
N GLY A 265 2.54 -24.64 -6.42
CA GLY A 265 1.66 -24.70 -7.60
C GLY A 265 0.18 -24.89 -7.25
N GLU A 266 -0.63 -25.28 -8.24
CA GLU A 266 -2.07 -25.49 -8.10
C GLU A 266 -2.36 -26.61 -7.08
N ARG A 267 -3.15 -26.26 -6.06
CA ARG A 267 -3.66 -27.14 -5.01
C ARG A 267 -5.14 -26.93 -4.82
#